data_AF-A0A151CEK7-F1
#
_entry.id   AF-A0A151CEK7-F1
#
_cell.length_a   1.000
_cell.length_b   1.000
_cell.length_c   1.000
_cell.angle_alpha   90.00
_cell.angle_beta   90.00
_cell.angle_gamma   90.00
#
_symmetry.space_group_name_H-M   'P 1'
#
loop_
_entity.id
_entity.type
_entity.pdbx_description
1 polymer ?
#
loop_
_entity_poly.entity_id
_entity_poly.type
_entity_poly.pdbx_seq_one_letter_code
_entity_poly.pdbx_strand_id
1 'polypeptide(L)'
;MAAYILLSIILLILALLVFSENKNTKPPKTGKSPEELKLEEIKRADAEKRLKEEAKRAKEETRKRLEASKKAEKEQKAAEAQARKEEEERERREAEQRAHREAEEARKRREEKKAEAKKKAEEEEARKREAVALKAEEERKAREKEEAQRLEAEKRAAEKAAKEAQEREAAEAEAKKEAEAAAEKEKETVAELPAYPAFDHSRLVEMGLSDEEATDFVKELIPQIEAQLPLLEEAMQKADFQQMERLTHSIKGSATNIGTGGVSDLLVDYNTYLKSGDSITLAKAYHEELTRQVDKLKAQYL
;
A
#
# COMPACT_ATOMS: atom_id res chain seq x y z
N MET A 1 44.68 -40.34 -37.63
CA MET A 1 45.77 -40.09 -38.59
C MET A 1 46.91 -41.10 -38.45
N ALA A 2 47.57 -41.25 -37.29
CA ALA A 2 48.68 -42.19 -37.11
C ALA A 2 48.36 -43.67 -37.46
N ALA A 3 47.16 -44.16 -37.09
CA ALA A 3 46.74 -45.53 -37.40
C ALA A 3 46.60 -45.83 -38.91
N TYR A 4 46.24 -44.83 -39.73
CA TYR A 4 46.09 -45.00 -41.18
C TYR A 4 47.45 -45.10 -41.91
N ILE A 5 48.48 -44.42 -41.37
CA ILE A 5 49.85 -44.47 -41.92
C ILE A 5 50.48 -45.85 -41.67
N LEU A 6 50.24 -46.45 -40.51
CA LEU A 6 50.76 -47.79 -40.18
C LEU A 6 50.11 -48.89 -41.06
N LEU A 7 48.81 -48.76 -41.35
CA LEU A 7 48.09 -49.69 -42.22
C LEU A 7 48.58 -49.63 -43.67
N SER A 8 48.89 -48.43 -44.20
CA SER A 8 49.36 -48.27 -45.57
C SER A 8 50.77 -48.83 -45.79
N ILE A 9 51.65 -48.74 -44.78
CA ILE A 9 53.01 -49.33 -44.83
C ILE A 9 52.94 -50.86 -44.88
N ILE A 10 52.08 -51.49 -44.07
CA ILE A 10 51.92 -52.95 -44.06
C ILE A 10 51.41 -53.46 -45.42
N LEU A 11 50.43 -52.77 -46.03
CA LEU A 11 49.93 -53.13 -47.36
C LEU A 11 51.01 -53.02 -48.45
N LEU A 12 51.90 -52.02 -48.35
CA LEU A 12 52.97 -51.82 -49.32
C LEU A 12 54.06 -52.90 -49.20
N ILE A 13 54.37 -53.35 -47.98
CA ILE A 13 55.30 -54.47 -47.74
C ILE A 13 54.74 -55.78 -48.31
N LEU A 14 53.44 -56.06 -48.10
CA LEU A 14 52.79 -57.24 -48.67
C LEU A 14 52.78 -57.20 -50.20
N ALA A 15 52.52 -56.03 -50.81
CA ALA A 15 52.58 -55.87 -52.25
C ALA A 15 53.99 -56.13 -52.82
N LEU A 16 55.04 -55.69 -52.11
CA LEU A 16 56.43 -55.94 -52.50
C LEU A 16 56.83 -57.41 -52.36
N LEU A 17 56.35 -58.12 -51.33
CA LEU A 17 56.59 -59.56 -51.17
C LEU A 17 55.96 -60.37 -52.31
N VAL A 18 54.72 -60.06 -52.69
CA VAL A 18 54.04 -60.71 -53.84
C VAL A 18 54.77 -60.39 -55.16
N PHE A 19 55.29 -59.17 -55.31
CA PHE A 19 56.04 -58.79 -56.51
C PHE A 19 57.42 -59.46 -56.59
N SER A 20 58.04 -59.78 -55.44
CA SER A 20 59.36 -60.43 -55.37
C SER A 20 59.33 -61.90 -55.80
N GLU A 21 58.23 -62.62 -55.58
CA GLU A 21 58.16 -64.06 -55.92
C GLU A 21 57.88 -64.34 -57.42
N ASN A 22 57.43 -63.34 -58.19
CA ASN A 22 56.92 -63.58 -59.55
C ASN A 22 57.98 -63.53 -60.68
N LYS A 23 59.29 -63.57 -60.39
CA LYS A 23 60.36 -63.45 -61.41
C LYS A 23 61.09 -64.75 -61.77
N ASN A 24 60.62 -65.93 -61.36
CA ASN A 24 61.37 -67.18 -61.53
C ASN A 24 60.59 -68.35 -62.16
N THR A 25 59.88 -68.11 -63.26
CA THR A 25 59.31 -69.18 -64.09
C THR A 25 59.98 -69.23 -65.46
N LYS A 26 60.85 -70.22 -65.65
CA LYS A 26 61.45 -70.58 -66.95
C LYS A 26 60.34 -70.93 -67.95
N PRO A 27 60.41 -70.48 -69.22
CA PRO A 27 59.42 -70.85 -70.22
C PRO A 27 59.53 -72.36 -70.54
N PRO A 28 58.42 -73.12 -70.51
CA PRO A 28 58.44 -74.52 -70.92
C PRO A 28 58.67 -74.63 -72.43
N LYS A 29 59.70 -75.37 -72.83
CA LYS A 29 59.94 -75.76 -74.23
C LYS A 29 58.94 -76.85 -74.61
N THR A 30 57.87 -76.49 -75.31
CA THR A 30 56.91 -77.44 -75.89
C THR A 30 57.21 -77.62 -77.37
N GLY A 31 57.88 -78.71 -77.72
CA GLY A 31 57.92 -79.24 -79.09
C GLY A 31 56.59 -79.94 -79.36
N LYS A 32 55.63 -79.21 -79.93
CA LYS A 32 54.34 -79.74 -80.40
C LYS A 32 54.32 -79.71 -81.91
N SER A 33 53.71 -80.71 -82.53
CA SER A 33 53.61 -80.79 -83.99
C SER A 33 52.66 -79.69 -84.52
N PRO A 34 52.79 -79.26 -85.79
CA PRO A 34 51.92 -78.25 -86.39
C PRO A 34 50.41 -78.56 -86.33
N GLU A 35 50.03 -79.83 -86.26
CA GLU A 35 48.63 -80.24 -86.08
C GLU A 35 48.16 -80.12 -84.62
N GLU A 36 49.03 -80.40 -83.65
CA GLU A 36 48.74 -80.22 -82.23
C GLU A 36 48.58 -78.74 -81.86
N LEU A 37 49.37 -77.86 -82.50
CA LEU A 37 49.24 -76.40 -82.36
C LEU A 37 47.88 -75.90 -82.85
N LYS A 38 47.39 -76.38 -83.99
CA LYS A 38 46.06 -76.01 -84.51
C LYS A 38 44.91 -76.51 -83.63
N LEU A 39 45.01 -77.73 -83.11
CA LEU A 39 44.01 -78.27 -82.17
C LEU A 39 44.02 -77.51 -80.83
N GLU A 40 45.20 -77.10 -80.36
CA GLU A 40 45.34 -76.27 -79.16
C GLU A 40 44.85 -74.84 -79.37
N GLU A 41 45.02 -74.25 -80.55
CA GLU A 41 44.42 -72.96 -80.92
C GLU A 41 42.90 -73.02 -80.94
N ILE A 42 42.30 -74.08 -81.49
CA ILE A 42 40.83 -74.27 -81.46
C ILE A 42 40.35 -74.41 -80.01
N LYS A 43 41.03 -75.23 -79.20
CA LYS A 43 40.71 -75.38 -77.77
C LYS A 43 40.87 -74.07 -76.99
N ARG A 44 41.87 -73.25 -77.31
CA ARG A 44 42.08 -71.92 -76.71
C ARG A 44 41.01 -70.93 -77.15
N ALA A 45 40.62 -70.92 -78.41
CA ALA A 45 39.56 -70.06 -78.92
C ALA A 45 38.19 -70.41 -78.29
N ASP A 46 37.89 -71.70 -78.13
CA ASP A 46 36.66 -72.14 -77.45
C ASP A 46 36.71 -71.86 -75.95
N ALA A 47 37.86 -72.06 -75.29
CA ALA A 47 38.05 -71.68 -73.90
C ALA A 47 37.92 -70.16 -73.70
N GLU A 48 38.47 -69.34 -74.60
CA GLU A 48 38.36 -67.89 -74.55
C GLU A 48 36.92 -67.42 -74.78
N LYS A 49 36.18 -68.06 -75.69
CA LYS A 49 34.74 -67.80 -75.86
C LYS A 49 33.96 -68.13 -74.60
N ARG A 50 34.21 -69.29 -73.97
CA ARG A 50 33.57 -69.67 -72.70
C ARG A 50 33.92 -68.70 -71.58
N LEU A 51 35.18 -68.32 -71.44
CA LEU A 51 35.63 -67.32 -70.47
C LEU A 51 34.99 -65.95 -70.72
N LYS A 52 34.83 -65.53 -71.98
CA LYS A 52 34.13 -64.28 -72.34
C LYS A 52 32.64 -64.35 -72.00
N GLU A 53 31.98 -65.48 -72.23
CA GLU A 53 30.57 -65.67 -71.84
C GLU A 53 30.39 -65.72 -70.32
N GLU A 54 31.26 -66.43 -69.60
CA GLU A 54 31.27 -66.48 -68.14
C GLU A 54 31.54 -65.09 -67.55
N ALA A 55 32.50 -64.34 -68.10
CA ALA A 55 32.76 -62.96 -67.69
C ALA A 55 31.56 -62.03 -67.96
N LYS A 56 30.85 -62.21 -69.08
CA LYS A 56 29.60 -61.48 -69.36
C LYS A 56 28.50 -61.84 -68.36
N ARG A 57 28.29 -63.13 -68.06
CA ARG A 57 27.31 -63.60 -67.07
C ARG A 57 27.63 -63.10 -65.68
N ALA A 58 28.90 -63.16 -65.26
CA ALA A 58 29.36 -62.61 -63.98
C ALA A 58 29.17 -61.09 -63.90
N LYS A 59 29.44 -60.36 -64.99
CA LYS A 59 29.19 -58.91 -65.07
C LYS A 59 27.70 -58.56 -65.00
N GLU A 60 26.84 -59.37 -65.62
CA GLU A 60 25.40 -59.19 -65.54
C GLU A 60 24.87 -59.51 -64.13
N GLU A 61 25.36 -60.59 -63.52
CA GLU A 61 24.97 -60.97 -62.15
C GLU A 61 25.41 -59.92 -61.12
N THR A 62 26.64 -59.43 -61.22
CA THR A 62 27.14 -58.32 -60.38
C THR A 62 26.32 -57.05 -60.56
N ARG A 63 25.92 -56.72 -61.79
CA ARG A 63 25.01 -55.59 -62.05
C ARG A 63 23.64 -55.80 -61.39
N LYS A 64 23.04 -56.98 -61.53
CA LYS A 64 21.75 -57.33 -60.89
C LYS A 64 21.83 -57.25 -59.37
N ARG A 65 22.92 -57.77 -58.76
CA ARG A 65 23.17 -57.67 -57.32
C ARG A 65 23.34 -56.22 -56.87
N LEU A 66 24.03 -55.38 -57.63
CA LEU A 66 24.18 -53.95 -57.33
C LEU A 66 22.85 -53.19 -57.44
N GLU A 67 22.05 -53.47 -58.47
CA GLU A 67 20.72 -52.86 -58.63
C GLU A 67 19.78 -53.31 -57.49
N ALA A 68 19.80 -54.59 -57.11
CA ALA A 68 19.05 -55.10 -55.96
C ALA A 68 19.50 -54.46 -54.63
N SER A 69 20.81 -54.33 -54.41
CA SER A 69 21.38 -53.68 -53.22
C SER A 69 21.01 -52.20 -53.14
N LYS A 70 21.09 -51.46 -54.25
CA LYS A 70 20.65 -50.04 -54.31
C LYS A 70 19.16 -49.89 -54.06
N LYS A 71 18.33 -50.81 -54.56
CA LYS A 71 16.89 -50.82 -54.29
C LYS A 71 16.61 -51.07 -52.81
N ALA A 72 17.25 -52.08 -52.21
CA ALA A 72 17.13 -52.38 -50.78
C ALA A 72 17.60 -51.22 -49.89
N GLU A 73 18.71 -50.57 -50.22
CA GLU A 73 19.20 -49.38 -49.50
C GLU A 73 18.20 -48.22 -49.59
N LYS A 74 17.60 -47.99 -50.76
CA LYS A 74 16.57 -46.96 -50.93
C LYS A 74 15.31 -47.24 -50.13
N GLU A 75 14.86 -48.50 -50.10
CA GLU A 75 13.72 -48.94 -49.29
C GLU A 75 14.01 -48.82 -47.79
N GLN A 76 15.20 -49.21 -47.35
CA GLN A 76 15.62 -49.06 -45.95
C GLN A 76 15.66 -47.59 -45.52
N LYS A 77 16.24 -46.70 -46.34
CA LYS A 77 16.26 -45.25 -46.05
C LYS A 77 14.85 -44.64 -46.03
N ALA A 78 13.95 -45.10 -46.91
CA ALA A 78 12.57 -44.65 -46.91
C ALA A 78 11.81 -45.09 -45.64
N ALA A 79 12.01 -46.35 -45.21
CA ALA A 79 11.44 -46.87 -43.97
C ALA A 79 11.97 -46.14 -42.73
N GLU A 80 13.28 -45.89 -42.67
CA GLU A 80 13.91 -45.12 -41.57
C GLU A 80 13.39 -43.68 -41.52
N ALA A 81 13.27 -43.01 -42.67
CA ALA A 81 12.71 -41.67 -42.74
C ALA A 81 11.23 -41.61 -42.32
N GLN A 82 10.44 -42.65 -42.63
CA GLN A 82 9.06 -42.75 -42.18
C GLN A 82 8.99 -42.99 -40.66
N ALA A 83 9.78 -43.92 -40.13
CA ALA A 83 9.84 -44.20 -38.70
C ALA A 83 10.23 -42.95 -37.89
N ARG A 84 11.21 -42.17 -38.37
CA ARG A 84 11.61 -40.91 -37.73
C ARG A 84 10.50 -39.85 -37.74
N LYS A 85 9.72 -39.77 -38.82
CA LYS A 85 8.57 -38.85 -38.88
C LYS A 85 7.45 -39.27 -37.92
N GLU A 86 7.18 -40.57 -37.81
CA GLU A 86 6.19 -41.10 -36.88
C GLU A 86 6.61 -40.89 -35.41
N GLU A 87 7.89 -41.04 -35.10
CA GLU A 87 8.46 -40.76 -33.78
C GLU A 87 8.36 -39.26 -33.44
N GLU A 88 8.76 -38.37 -34.37
CA GLU A 88 8.66 -36.91 -34.18
C GLU A 88 7.19 -36.46 -33.99
N GLU A 89 6.25 -37.03 -34.75
CA GLU A 89 4.83 -36.74 -34.57
C GLU A 89 4.31 -37.23 -33.21
N ARG A 90 4.76 -38.41 -32.75
CA ARG A 90 4.40 -38.93 -31.43
C ARG A 90 4.94 -38.03 -30.32
N GLU A 91 6.21 -37.63 -30.38
CA GLU A 91 6.81 -36.71 -29.40
C GLU A 91 6.07 -35.37 -29.37
N ARG A 92 5.69 -34.83 -30.54
CA ARG A 92 4.90 -33.61 -30.62
C ARG A 92 3.52 -33.76 -29.97
N ARG A 93 2.80 -34.86 -30.23
CA ARG A 93 1.49 -35.13 -29.60
C ARG A 93 1.62 -35.30 -28.09
N GLU A 94 2.66 -35.99 -27.61
CA GLU A 94 2.94 -36.13 -26.19
C GLU A 94 3.26 -34.78 -25.53
N ALA A 95 4.04 -33.91 -26.19
CA ALA A 95 4.33 -32.56 -25.73
C ALA A 95 3.08 -31.67 -25.68
N GLU A 96 2.22 -31.72 -26.70
CA GLU A 96 0.95 -30.99 -26.73
C GLU A 96 0.00 -31.44 -25.61
N GLN A 97 -0.08 -32.76 -25.33
CA GLN A 97 -0.88 -33.28 -24.21
C GLN A 97 -0.34 -32.86 -22.85
N ARG A 98 0.99 -32.84 -22.66
CA ARG A 98 1.62 -32.35 -21.41
C ARG A 98 1.32 -30.86 -21.20
N ALA A 99 1.49 -30.05 -22.24
CA ALA A 99 1.19 -28.62 -22.19
C ALA A 99 -0.29 -28.35 -21.86
N HIS A 100 -1.22 -29.13 -22.41
CA HIS A 100 -2.64 -29.02 -22.07
C HIS A 100 -2.92 -29.36 -20.60
N ARG A 101 -2.35 -30.45 -20.07
CA ARG A 101 -2.51 -30.84 -18.66
C ARG A 101 -1.95 -29.79 -17.71
N GLU A 102 -0.76 -29.27 -17.99
CA GLU A 102 -0.14 -28.20 -17.20
C GLU A 102 -0.98 -26.91 -17.22
N ALA A 103 -1.54 -26.54 -18.39
CA ALA A 103 -2.42 -25.38 -18.52
C ALA A 103 -3.73 -25.57 -17.73
N GLU A 104 -4.32 -26.77 -17.75
CA GLU A 104 -5.52 -27.10 -17.00
C GLU A 104 -5.27 -27.06 -15.48
N GLU A 105 -4.17 -27.64 -15.01
CA GLU A 105 -3.77 -27.57 -13.59
C GLU A 105 -3.49 -26.14 -13.15
N ALA A 106 -2.81 -25.34 -13.98
CA ALA A 106 -2.56 -23.93 -13.70
C ALA A 106 -3.88 -23.14 -13.60
N ARG A 107 -4.87 -23.46 -14.44
CA ARG A 107 -6.22 -22.86 -14.37
C ARG A 107 -6.94 -23.25 -13.08
N LYS A 108 -6.95 -24.53 -12.72
CA LYS A 108 -7.54 -25.03 -11.46
C LYS A 108 -6.93 -24.33 -10.24
N ARG A 109 -5.59 -24.24 -10.16
CA ARG A 109 -4.88 -23.51 -9.08
C ARG A 109 -5.24 -22.02 -9.03
N ARG A 110 -5.46 -21.36 -10.17
CA ARG A 110 -5.90 -19.95 -10.22
C ARG A 110 -7.34 -19.81 -9.73
N GLU A 111 -8.22 -20.73 -10.08
CA GLU A 111 -9.62 -20.74 -9.61
C GLU A 111 -9.69 -20.99 -8.09
N GLU A 112 -8.91 -21.94 -7.56
CA GLU A 112 -8.79 -22.19 -6.12
C GLU A 112 -8.27 -20.96 -5.36
N LYS A 113 -7.19 -20.32 -5.83
CA LYS A 113 -6.67 -19.09 -5.22
C LYS A 113 -7.69 -17.95 -5.24
N LYS A 114 -8.47 -17.81 -6.31
CA LYS A 114 -9.56 -16.82 -6.39
C LYS A 114 -10.68 -17.14 -5.40
N ALA A 115 -11.05 -18.41 -5.25
CA ALA A 115 -12.07 -18.83 -4.29
C ALA A 115 -11.62 -18.61 -2.83
N GLU A 116 -10.36 -18.92 -2.52
CA GLU A 116 -9.77 -18.66 -1.20
C GLU A 116 -9.71 -17.16 -0.89
N ALA A 117 -9.28 -16.33 -1.85
CA ALA A 117 -9.25 -14.88 -1.70
C ALA A 117 -10.66 -14.30 -1.48
N LYS A 118 -11.66 -14.79 -2.22
CA LYS A 118 -13.06 -14.39 -2.04
C LYS A 118 -13.57 -14.74 -0.63
N LYS A 119 -13.31 -15.96 -0.16
CA LYS A 119 -13.69 -16.41 1.18
C LYS A 119 -13.04 -15.57 2.28
N LYS A 120 -11.75 -15.22 2.13
CA LYS A 120 -11.04 -14.34 3.07
C LYS A 120 -11.64 -12.93 3.10
N ALA A 121 -12.00 -12.38 1.93
CA ALA A 121 -12.64 -11.08 1.84
C ALA A 121 -14.04 -11.08 2.50
N GLU A 122 -14.85 -12.12 2.27
CA GLU A 122 -16.16 -12.29 2.92
C GLU A 122 -16.04 -12.42 4.45
N GLU A 123 -15.04 -13.17 4.94
CA GLU A 123 -14.78 -13.30 6.38
C GLU A 123 -14.32 -11.97 7.00
N GLU A 124 -13.44 -11.23 6.34
CA GLU A 124 -13.00 -9.91 6.80
C GLU A 124 -14.16 -8.90 6.86
N GLU A 125 -15.03 -8.91 5.84
CA GLU A 125 -16.22 -8.07 5.82
C GLU A 125 -17.20 -8.44 6.94
N ALA A 126 -17.41 -9.75 7.20
CA ALA A 126 -18.23 -10.21 8.31
C ALA A 126 -17.70 -9.73 9.67
N ARG A 127 -16.38 -9.84 9.90
CA ARG A 127 -15.73 -9.34 11.13
C ARG A 127 -15.87 -7.82 11.28
N LYS A 128 -15.75 -7.06 10.18
CA LYS A 128 -15.98 -5.60 10.20
C LYS A 128 -17.43 -5.26 10.57
N ARG A 129 -18.40 -5.98 10.02
CA ARG A 129 -19.83 -5.79 10.35
C ARG A 129 -20.13 -6.12 11.80
N GLU A 130 -19.57 -7.20 12.33
CA GLU A 130 -19.71 -7.59 13.74
C GLU A 130 -19.09 -6.52 14.68
N ALA A 131 -17.89 -6.02 14.35
CA ALA A 131 -17.25 -4.96 15.12
C ALA A 131 -18.05 -3.65 15.14
N VAL A 132 -18.69 -3.29 14.02
CA VAL A 132 -19.59 -2.12 13.96
C VAL A 132 -20.85 -2.35 14.80
N ALA A 133 -21.43 -3.55 14.75
CA ALA A 133 -22.60 -3.89 15.57
C ALA A 133 -22.31 -3.84 17.07
N LEU A 134 -21.15 -4.36 17.51
CA LEU A 134 -20.71 -4.30 18.90
C LEU A 134 -20.51 -2.85 19.37
N LYS A 135 -19.85 -2.00 18.57
CA LYS A 135 -19.69 -0.57 18.89
C LYS A 135 -21.03 0.15 19.00
N ALA A 136 -21.97 -0.15 18.10
CA ALA A 136 -23.31 0.45 18.15
C ALA A 136 -24.10 0.01 19.41
N GLU A 137 -23.93 -1.25 19.84
CA GLU A 137 -24.53 -1.73 21.09
C GLU A 137 -23.92 -1.06 22.33
N GLU A 138 -22.59 -0.91 22.37
CA GLU A 138 -21.88 -0.19 23.44
C GLU A 138 -22.33 1.27 23.53
N GLU A 139 -22.44 1.96 22.39
CA GLU A 139 -22.92 3.35 22.34
C GLU A 139 -24.38 3.46 22.81
N ARG A 140 -25.24 2.50 22.46
CA ARG A 140 -26.63 2.47 22.95
C ARG A 140 -26.67 2.32 24.47
N LYS A 141 -25.89 1.39 25.03
CA LYS A 141 -25.79 1.20 26.49
C LYS A 141 -25.23 2.42 27.20
N ALA A 142 -24.28 3.12 26.58
CA ALA A 142 -23.73 4.37 27.12
C ALA A 142 -24.80 5.48 27.18
N ARG A 143 -25.58 5.65 26.10
CA ARG A 143 -26.69 6.62 26.05
C ARG A 143 -27.81 6.29 27.04
N GLU A 144 -28.19 5.01 27.15
CA GLU A 144 -29.18 4.56 28.15
C GLU A 144 -28.71 4.87 29.59
N LYS A 145 -27.42 4.69 29.88
CA LYS A 145 -26.82 5.03 31.18
C LYS A 145 -26.78 6.54 31.43
N GLU A 146 -26.42 7.33 30.42
CA GLU A 146 -26.40 8.80 30.51
C GLU A 146 -27.82 9.35 30.73
N GLU A 147 -28.82 8.84 30.03
CA GLU A 147 -30.22 9.22 30.20
C GLU A 147 -30.72 8.87 31.60
N ALA A 148 -30.40 7.67 32.10
CA ALA A 148 -30.74 7.27 33.47
C ALA A 148 -30.10 8.21 34.52
N GLN A 149 -28.83 8.59 34.34
CA GLN A 149 -28.15 9.54 35.21
C GLN A 149 -28.78 10.94 35.15
N ARG A 150 -29.19 11.40 33.96
CA ARG A 150 -29.87 12.69 33.79
C ARG A 150 -31.21 12.72 34.51
N LEU A 151 -32.01 11.67 34.37
CA LEU A 151 -33.30 11.54 35.06
C LEU A 151 -33.14 11.46 36.59
N GLU A 152 -32.09 10.81 37.08
CA GLU A 152 -31.79 10.77 38.53
C GLU A 152 -31.35 12.16 39.05
N ALA A 153 -30.51 12.86 38.30
CA ALA A 153 -30.08 14.23 38.62
C ALA A 153 -31.26 15.21 38.63
N GLU A 154 -32.17 15.11 37.66
CA GLU A 154 -33.39 15.92 37.58
C GLU A 154 -34.31 15.67 38.78
N LYS A 155 -34.51 14.40 39.18
CA LYS A 155 -35.28 14.06 40.39
C LYS A 155 -34.67 14.65 41.65
N ARG A 156 -33.35 14.56 41.82
CA ARG A 156 -32.64 15.16 42.97
C ARG A 156 -32.74 16.69 42.98
N ALA A 157 -32.66 17.33 41.80
CA ALA A 157 -32.82 18.77 41.69
C ALA A 157 -34.25 19.20 42.05
N ALA A 158 -35.27 18.47 41.59
CA ALA A 158 -36.66 18.71 41.93
C ALA A 158 -36.93 18.53 43.43
N GLU A 159 -36.39 17.49 44.06
CA GLU A 159 -36.51 17.26 45.50
C GLU A 159 -35.82 18.36 46.31
N LYS A 160 -34.62 18.79 45.89
CA LYS A 160 -33.91 19.90 46.53
C LYS A 160 -34.69 21.21 46.40
N ALA A 161 -35.22 21.52 45.21
CA ALA A 161 -36.01 22.72 44.97
C ALA A 161 -37.31 22.71 45.80
N ALA A 162 -37.97 21.56 45.95
CA ALA A 162 -39.15 21.42 46.80
C ALA A 162 -38.81 21.67 48.28
N LYS A 163 -37.66 21.18 48.76
CA LYS A 163 -37.19 21.43 50.12
C LYS A 163 -36.83 22.89 50.36
N GLU A 164 -36.10 23.53 49.42
CA GLU A 164 -35.78 24.95 49.48
C GLU A 164 -37.04 25.84 49.44
N ALA A 165 -38.06 25.44 48.66
CA ALA A 165 -39.35 26.15 48.65
C ALA A 165 -40.07 26.07 50.00
N GLN A 166 -40.09 24.91 50.66
CA GLN A 166 -40.65 24.76 52.02
C GLN A 166 -39.86 25.57 53.06
N GLU A 167 -38.52 25.58 52.97
CA GLU A 167 -37.67 26.38 53.86
C GLU A 167 -37.87 27.88 53.63
N ARG A 168 -38.06 28.33 52.38
CA ARG A 168 -38.42 29.73 52.06
C ARG A 168 -39.80 30.10 52.56
N GLU A 169 -40.80 29.24 52.43
CA GLU A 169 -42.16 29.51 52.92
C GLU A 169 -42.17 29.63 54.46
N ALA A 170 -41.34 28.84 55.15
CA ALA A 170 -41.11 28.95 56.59
C ALA A 170 -40.34 30.23 56.96
N ALA A 171 -39.28 30.57 56.22
CA ALA A 171 -38.49 31.78 56.45
C ALA A 171 -39.24 33.07 56.11
N GLU A 172 -40.13 33.05 55.10
CA GLU A 172 -40.96 34.20 54.72
C GLU A 172 -42.07 34.43 55.76
N ALA A 173 -42.58 33.37 56.40
CA ALA A 173 -43.47 33.50 57.56
C ALA A 173 -42.76 34.10 58.79
N GLU A 174 -41.44 33.95 58.89
CA GLU A 174 -40.61 34.54 59.95
C GLU A 174 -40.17 35.98 59.59
N ALA A 175 -39.75 36.22 58.34
CA ALA A 175 -39.32 37.52 57.83
C ALA A 175 -40.46 38.54 57.74
N LYS A 176 -41.73 38.10 57.63
CA LYS A 176 -42.91 38.98 57.74
C LYS A 176 -43.10 39.56 59.16
N LYS A 177 -42.30 39.14 60.15
CA LYS A 177 -42.20 39.79 61.47
C LYS A 177 -41.00 40.74 61.62
N GLU A 178 -40.03 40.74 60.70
CA GLU A 178 -38.83 41.61 60.77
C GLU A 178 -38.76 42.69 59.68
N ALA A 179 -39.52 42.54 58.58
CA ALA A 179 -39.49 43.46 57.43
C ALA A 179 -40.34 44.75 57.59
N GLU A 180 -40.46 45.29 58.81
CA GLU A 180 -41.00 46.66 59.05
C GLU A 180 -39.88 47.68 59.40
N ALA A 181 -38.61 47.27 59.42
CA ALA A 181 -37.51 48.14 59.83
C ALA A 181 -36.20 47.92 59.05
N ALA A 182 -36.13 48.30 57.78
CA ALA A 182 -34.88 48.72 57.13
C ALA A 182 -35.11 49.18 55.69
N ALA A 183 -35.56 50.43 55.54
CA ALA A 183 -35.39 51.18 54.31
C ALA A 183 -34.58 52.43 54.65
N GLU A 184 -33.27 52.44 54.36
CA GLU A 184 -32.59 53.67 53.94
C GLU A 184 -31.12 53.47 53.56
N LYS A 185 -30.77 54.08 52.42
CA LYS A 185 -29.47 54.64 52.01
C LYS A 185 -28.34 53.68 51.62
N GLU A 186 -28.02 53.70 50.34
CA GLU A 186 -26.62 53.76 49.90
C GLU A 186 -26.49 54.63 48.64
N LYS A 187 -25.82 55.77 48.79
CA LYS A 187 -25.26 56.56 47.68
C LYS A 187 -23.84 56.05 47.48
N GLU A 188 -23.68 55.17 46.51
CA GLU A 188 -22.40 54.56 46.16
C GLU A 188 -21.47 55.60 45.53
N THR A 189 -20.35 55.86 46.19
CA THR A 189 -19.19 56.56 45.61
C THR A 189 -18.56 55.64 44.58
N VAL A 190 -18.61 56.02 43.30
CA VAL A 190 -17.97 55.27 42.21
C VAL A 190 -16.47 55.16 42.50
N ALA A 191 -15.99 53.95 42.79
CA ALA A 191 -14.57 53.70 42.96
C ALA A 191 -13.84 54.00 41.64
N GLU A 192 -12.79 54.82 41.70
CA GLU A 192 -11.96 55.12 40.54
C GLU A 192 -11.10 53.90 40.20
N LEU A 193 -11.12 53.47 38.94
CA LEU A 193 -10.36 52.30 38.47
C LEU A 193 -8.85 52.61 38.44
N PRO A 194 -7.98 51.61 38.67
CA PRO A 194 -6.54 51.81 38.56
C PRO A 194 -6.14 52.14 37.12
N ALA A 195 -5.06 52.88 36.95
CA ALA A 195 -4.49 53.16 35.64
C ALA A 195 -3.75 51.93 35.11
N TYR A 196 -4.23 51.37 34.00
CA TYR A 196 -3.60 50.22 33.34
C TYR A 196 -2.42 50.65 32.44
N PRO A 197 -1.26 49.97 32.51
CA PRO A 197 -0.14 50.25 31.62
C PRO A 197 -0.50 49.91 30.16
N ALA A 198 0.33 50.33 29.19
CA ALA A 198 0.12 49.95 27.79
C ALA A 198 0.26 48.43 27.60
N PHE A 199 -0.42 47.87 26.59
CA PHE A 199 -0.35 46.45 26.30
C PHE A 199 1.00 46.08 25.66
N ASP A 200 1.61 45.01 26.16
CA ASP A 200 2.88 44.49 25.70
C ASP A 200 2.81 42.99 25.39
N HIS A 201 3.27 42.59 24.20
CA HIS A 201 3.30 41.20 23.72
C HIS A 201 4.65 40.50 24.01
N SER A 202 5.52 41.11 24.82
CA SER A 202 6.80 40.52 25.26
C SER A 202 6.69 39.09 25.77
N ARG A 203 5.58 38.72 26.41
CA ARG A 203 5.32 37.35 26.88
C ARG A 203 5.36 36.31 25.75
N LEU A 204 4.85 36.61 24.56
CA LEU A 204 4.92 35.68 23.43
C LEU A 204 6.34 35.57 22.87
N VAL A 205 7.08 36.68 22.87
CA VAL A 205 8.50 36.70 22.48
C VAL A 205 9.34 35.86 23.46
N GLU A 206 9.05 35.97 24.76
CA GLU A 206 9.66 35.12 25.80
C GLU A 206 9.33 33.63 25.61
N MET A 207 8.18 33.30 25.02
CA MET A 207 7.78 31.94 24.64
C MET A 207 8.41 31.46 23.33
N GLY A 208 9.24 32.29 22.69
CA GLY A 208 10.03 31.94 21.52
C GLY A 208 9.36 32.24 20.17
N LEU A 209 8.29 33.04 20.15
CA LEU A 209 7.71 33.55 18.91
C LEU A 209 8.53 34.73 18.40
N SER A 210 8.48 34.97 17.08
CA SER A 210 9.01 36.23 16.52
C SER A 210 8.07 37.41 16.85
N ASP A 211 8.58 38.64 16.80
CA ASP A 211 7.78 39.85 17.02
C ASP A 211 6.61 39.95 16.01
N GLU A 212 6.82 39.51 14.76
CA GLU A 212 5.78 39.47 13.73
C GLU A 212 4.69 38.45 14.06
N GLU A 213 5.07 37.23 14.48
CA GLU A 213 4.12 36.20 14.89
C GLU A 213 3.32 36.65 16.12
N ALA A 214 4.00 37.21 17.11
CA ALA A 214 3.36 37.73 18.32
C ALA A 214 2.38 38.87 17.99
N THR A 215 2.75 39.77 17.08
CA THR A 215 1.88 40.83 16.57
C THR A 215 0.63 40.25 15.89
N ASP A 216 0.76 39.18 15.10
CA ASP A 216 -0.38 38.56 14.44
C ASP A 216 -1.34 37.90 15.45
N PHE A 217 -0.85 37.29 16.52
CA PHE A 217 -1.72 36.82 17.62
C PHE A 217 -2.48 37.97 18.31
N VAL A 218 -1.85 39.14 18.46
CA VAL A 218 -2.56 40.33 18.99
C VAL A 218 -3.65 40.80 18.03
N LYS A 219 -3.37 40.80 16.72
CA LYS A 219 -4.38 41.12 15.69
C LYS A 219 -5.55 40.14 15.70
N GLU A 220 -5.32 38.88 16.02
CA GLU A 220 -6.39 37.87 16.17
C GLU A 220 -7.18 38.03 17.48
N LEU A 221 -6.54 38.51 18.55
CA LEU A 221 -7.20 38.78 19.84
C LEU A 221 -8.20 39.94 19.76
N ILE A 222 -7.87 41.01 19.04
CA ILE A 222 -8.73 42.20 18.89
C ILE A 222 -10.17 41.84 18.49
N PRO A 223 -10.43 41.15 17.36
CA PRO A 223 -11.80 40.83 16.94
C PRO A 223 -12.50 39.86 17.89
N GLN A 224 -11.76 39.01 18.62
CA GLN A 224 -12.35 38.16 19.67
C GLN A 224 -12.90 39.00 20.83
N ILE A 225 -12.17 40.04 21.25
CA ILE A 225 -12.65 40.97 22.29
C ILE A 225 -13.85 41.76 21.77
N GLU A 226 -13.75 42.34 20.57
CA GLU A 226 -14.82 43.14 19.97
C GLU A 226 -16.13 42.36 19.82
N ALA A 227 -16.07 41.08 19.46
CA ALA A 227 -17.24 40.21 19.36
C ALA A 227 -17.96 40.00 20.71
N GLN A 228 -17.26 40.14 21.82
CA GLN A 228 -17.81 39.90 23.16
C GLN A 228 -18.31 41.18 23.83
N LEU A 229 -17.85 42.37 23.41
CA LEU A 229 -18.33 43.66 23.93
C LEU A 229 -19.87 43.80 23.88
N PRO A 230 -20.58 43.54 22.76
CA PRO A 230 -22.04 43.66 22.73
C PRO A 230 -22.73 42.65 23.65
N LEU A 231 -22.18 41.44 23.78
CA LEU A 231 -22.73 40.41 24.69
C LEU A 231 -22.57 40.80 26.16
N LEU A 232 -21.45 41.44 26.50
CA LEU A 232 -21.23 42.03 27.83
C LEU A 232 -22.22 43.16 28.10
N GLU A 233 -22.48 44.02 27.12
CA GLU A 233 -23.47 45.10 27.24
C GLU A 233 -24.88 44.54 27.50
N GLU A 234 -25.30 43.53 26.76
CA GLU A 234 -26.58 42.85 26.98
C GLU A 234 -26.68 42.20 28.36
N ALA A 235 -25.61 41.57 28.84
CA ALA A 235 -25.56 40.98 30.17
C ALA A 235 -25.62 42.05 31.27
N MET A 236 -24.95 43.20 31.07
CA MET A 236 -25.03 44.35 31.97
C MET A 236 -26.44 44.94 32.04
N GLN A 237 -27.16 45.04 30.92
CA GLN A 237 -28.54 45.54 30.91
C GLN A 237 -29.49 44.65 31.75
N LYS A 238 -29.19 43.35 31.84
CA LYS A 238 -29.93 42.38 32.65
C LYS A 238 -29.41 42.24 34.08
N ALA A 239 -28.33 42.95 34.43
CA ALA A 239 -27.57 42.76 35.67
C ALA A 239 -27.14 41.29 35.91
N ASP A 240 -26.82 40.55 34.84
CA ASP A 240 -26.42 39.15 34.89
C ASP A 240 -24.90 39.00 35.10
N PHE A 241 -24.46 39.09 36.37
CA PHE A 241 -23.05 38.96 36.77
C PHE A 241 -22.44 37.61 36.40
N GLN A 242 -23.21 36.53 36.43
CA GLN A 242 -22.69 35.21 36.06
C GLN A 242 -22.39 35.13 34.56
N GLN A 243 -23.23 35.73 33.72
CA GLN A 243 -22.97 35.78 32.29
C GLN A 243 -21.80 36.72 31.97
N MET A 244 -21.74 37.89 32.61
CA MET A 244 -20.58 38.80 32.48
C MET A 244 -19.27 38.11 32.89
N GLU A 245 -19.27 37.37 34.01
CA GLU A 245 -18.10 36.63 34.50
C GLU A 245 -17.64 35.60 33.46
N ARG A 246 -18.54 34.80 32.90
CA ARG A 246 -18.20 33.80 31.88
C ARG A 246 -17.61 34.42 30.62
N LEU A 247 -18.22 35.51 30.13
CA LEU A 247 -17.76 36.22 28.94
C LEU A 247 -16.36 36.81 29.16
N THR A 248 -16.16 37.53 30.27
CA THR A 248 -14.84 38.09 30.62
C THR A 248 -13.79 37.01 30.89
N HIS A 249 -14.17 35.88 31.49
CA HIS A 249 -13.27 34.75 31.75
C HIS A 249 -12.69 34.16 30.46
N SER A 250 -13.53 33.97 29.45
CA SER A 250 -13.13 33.43 28.15
C SER A 250 -12.06 34.31 27.48
N ILE A 251 -12.31 35.62 27.42
CA ILE A 251 -11.41 36.59 26.79
C ILE A 251 -10.11 36.75 27.59
N LYS A 252 -10.23 36.80 28.93
CA LYS A 252 -9.08 36.87 29.84
C LYS A 252 -8.10 35.72 29.59
N GLY A 253 -8.61 34.51 29.35
CA GLY A 253 -7.79 33.34 29.03
C GLY A 253 -6.91 33.55 27.81
N SER A 254 -7.44 34.15 26.75
CA SER A 254 -6.66 34.51 25.56
C SER A 254 -5.71 35.69 25.84
N ALA A 255 -6.22 36.78 26.41
CA ALA A 255 -5.45 38.02 26.61
C ALA A 255 -4.23 37.83 27.52
N THR A 256 -4.40 37.11 28.64
CA THR A 256 -3.31 36.86 29.61
C THR A 256 -2.23 35.91 29.08
N ASN A 257 -2.55 35.06 28.10
CA ASN A 257 -1.56 34.21 27.44
C ASN A 257 -0.75 34.97 26.37
N ILE A 258 -1.35 36.00 25.76
CA ILE A 258 -0.75 36.76 24.65
C ILE A 258 0.15 37.90 25.16
N GLY A 259 -0.18 38.54 26.28
CA GLY A 259 0.58 39.70 26.72
C GLY A 259 0.36 40.08 28.18
N THR A 260 0.87 41.25 28.52
CA THR A 260 0.72 41.88 29.85
C THR A 260 0.30 43.34 29.70
N GLY A 261 -0.25 43.93 30.76
CA GLY A 261 -0.74 45.30 30.72
C GLY A 261 -2.04 45.46 29.93
N GLY A 262 -2.47 46.72 29.80
CA GLY A 262 -3.65 47.15 29.04
C GLY A 262 -4.88 46.27 29.28
N VAL A 263 -5.32 45.62 28.21
CA VAL A 263 -6.50 44.74 28.22
C VAL A 263 -6.31 43.50 29.10
N SER A 264 -5.10 42.93 29.19
CA SER A 264 -4.87 41.71 29.98
C SER A 264 -5.12 41.94 31.47
N ASP A 265 -4.47 42.96 32.04
CA ASP A 265 -4.55 43.27 33.48
C ASP A 265 -5.96 43.74 33.84
N LEU A 266 -6.57 44.56 32.98
CA LEU A 266 -7.96 45.00 33.13
C LEU A 266 -8.93 43.82 33.17
N LEU A 267 -8.78 42.83 32.29
CA LEU A 267 -9.65 41.65 32.27
C LEU A 267 -9.48 40.75 33.51
N VAL A 268 -8.28 40.74 34.11
CA VAL A 268 -8.04 40.04 35.39
C VAL A 268 -8.81 40.73 36.52
N ASP A 269 -8.70 42.05 36.65
CA ASP A 269 -9.40 42.83 37.66
C ASP A 269 -10.91 42.78 37.45
N TYR A 270 -11.36 42.96 36.21
CA TYR A 270 -12.78 42.94 35.88
C TYR A 270 -13.40 41.57 36.16
N ASN A 271 -12.77 40.46 35.75
CA ASN A 271 -13.27 39.13 36.07
C ASN A 271 -13.22 38.83 37.59
N THR A 272 -12.22 39.34 38.30
CA THR A 272 -12.14 39.20 39.77
C THR A 272 -13.29 39.94 40.44
N TYR A 273 -13.56 41.18 40.01
CA TYR A 273 -14.71 41.94 40.46
C TYR A 273 -16.02 41.21 40.19
N LEU A 274 -16.26 40.70 38.98
CA LEU A 274 -17.51 40.03 38.61
C LEU A 274 -17.82 38.74 39.40
N LYS A 275 -16.82 38.14 40.06
CA LYS A 275 -17.02 36.97 40.93
C LYS A 275 -17.64 37.30 42.28
N SER A 276 -17.42 38.50 42.79
CA SER A 276 -17.85 38.91 44.14
C SER A 276 -18.62 40.22 44.19
N GLY A 277 -18.60 40.99 43.11
CA GLY A 277 -19.20 42.31 43.01
C GLY A 277 -20.69 42.25 42.68
N ASP A 278 -21.40 43.27 43.14
CA ASP A 278 -22.84 43.47 43.01
C ASP A 278 -23.21 44.83 42.40
N SER A 279 -22.25 45.75 42.31
CA SER A 279 -22.45 47.08 41.71
C SER A 279 -22.39 47.05 40.19
N ILE A 280 -23.54 47.24 39.55
CA ILE A 280 -23.61 47.39 38.10
C ILE A 280 -22.89 48.67 37.62
N THR A 281 -22.80 49.68 38.48
CA THR A 281 -22.12 50.95 38.17
C THR A 281 -20.63 50.72 37.97
N LEU A 282 -20.01 49.94 38.86
CA LEU A 282 -18.60 49.59 38.74
C LEU A 282 -18.34 48.64 37.56
N ALA A 283 -19.25 47.68 37.29
CA ALA A 283 -19.16 46.84 36.09
C ALA A 283 -19.17 47.66 34.79
N LYS A 284 -20.03 48.69 34.72
CA LYS A 284 -20.06 49.63 33.58
C LYS A 284 -18.76 50.41 33.45
N ALA A 285 -18.18 50.88 34.55
CA ALA A 285 -16.89 51.56 34.52
C ALA A 285 -15.78 50.65 33.95
N TYR A 286 -15.74 49.38 34.37
CA TYR A 286 -14.81 48.39 33.81
C TYR A 286 -15.04 48.14 32.32
N HIS A 287 -16.30 48.04 31.89
CA HIS A 287 -16.65 47.84 30.49
C HIS A 287 -16.26 49.04 29.61
N GLU A 288 -16.49 50.27 30.07
CA GLU A 288 -16.05 51.49 29.36
C GLU A 288 -14.54 51.56 29.25
N GLU A 289 -13.81 51.22 30.31
CA GLU A 289 -12.36 51.17 30.28
C GLU A 289 -11.85 50.07 29.35
N LEU A 290 -12.56 48.92 29.27
CA LEU A 290 -12.22 47.84 28.34
C LEU A 290 -12.31 48.31 26.88
N THR A 291 -13.39 49.01 26.53
CA THR A 291 -13.54 49.60 25.19
C THR A 291 -12.39 50.57 24.87
N ARG A 292 -12.02 51.45 25.81
CA ARG A 292 -10.87 52.37 25.62
C ARG A 292 -9.55 51.64 25.45
N GLN A 293 -9.31 50.58 26.21
CA GLN A 293 -8.08 49.79 26.10
C GLN A 293 -8.03 49.00 24.79
N VAL A 294 -9.17 48.51 24.30
CA VAL A 294 -9.28 47.90 22.96
C VAL A 294 -8.97 48.91 21.86
N ASP A 295 -9.45 50.15 21.96
CA ASP A 295 -9.12 51.20 20.99
C ASP A 295 -7.62 51.54 20.98
N LYS A 296 -6.99 51.62 22.17
CA LYS A 296 -5.53 51.78 22.28
C LYS A 296 -4.79 50.60 21.66
N LEU A 297 -5.26 49.37 21.91
CA LEU A 297 -4.67 48.15 21.36
C LEU A 297 -4.77 48.15 19.82
N LYS A 298 -5.91 48.55 19.27
CA LYS A 298 -6.09 48.71 17.82
C LYS A 298 -5.11 49.72 17.25
N ALA A 299 -5.01 50.90 17.85
CA ALA A 299 -4.08 51.94 17.40
C ALA A 299 -2.61 51.51 17.45
N GLN A 300 -2.26 50.53 18.30
CA GLN A 300 -0.90 50.01 18.45
C GLN A 300 -0.56 48.93 17.43
N TYR A 301 -1.51 48.12 16.96
CA TYR A 301 -1.25 46.89 16.17
C TYR A 301 -1.97 46.81 14.80
N LEU A 302 -2.90 47.71 14.51
CA LEU A 302 -3.63 47.81 13.23
C LEU A 302 -3.35 49.15 12.55
#